data_AF-A0A920V148-F1
#
_entry.id   AF-A0A920V148-F1
#
_cell.length_a   1.000
_cell.length_b   1.000
_cell.length_c   1.000
_cell.angle_alpha   90.00
_cell.angle_beta   90.00
_cell.angle_gamma   90.00
#
_symmetry.space_group_name_H-M   'P 1'
#
loop_
_entity.id
_entity.type
_entity.pdbx_description
1 polymer ?
#
loop_
_entity_poly.entity_id
_entity_poly.type
_entity_poly.pdbx_seq_one_letter_code
_entity_poly.pdbx_strand_id
1 'polypeptide(L)'
;MGDSALLARRLVEAGCSMVTLDWGRISRKFPTWDDHGDAQHIFKAMKSRLPVYDQALTALIEDIFQRGLDKRVLVFATGEFGRTPKVNMGRAKTPMWPGRDHWPGAMSILVSGGAGRWDK
;
A
#
# COMPACT_ATOMS: atom_id res chain seq x y z
N MET A 1 -6.98 10.41 -2.89
CA MET A 1 -6.73 9.28 -1.96
C MET A 1 -7.73 9.24 -0.84
N GLY A 2 -7.92 10.34 -0.09
CA GLY A 2 -9.00 10.42 0.91
C GLY A 2 -10.38 10.07 0.33
N ASP A 3 -10.74 10.67 -0.81
CA ASP A 3 -12.03 10.37 -1.47
C ASP A 3 -12.18 8.90 -1.88
N SER A 4 -11.10 8.28 -2.35
CA SER A 4 -11.09 6.86 -2.75
C SER A 4 -11.31 5.95 -1.53
N ALA A 5 -10.64 6.22 -0.41
CA ALA A 5 -10.83 5.48 0.83
C ALA A 5 -12.26 5.64 1.38
N LEU A 6 -12.79 6.88 1.38
CA LEU A 6 -14.17 7.16 1.78
C LEU A 6 -15.19 6.45 0.89
N LEU A 7 -14.95 6.43 -0.42
CA LEU A 7 -15.80 5.72 -1.37
C LEU A 7 -15.73 4.21 -1.14
N ALA A 8 -14.55 3.65 -0.91
CA ALA A 8 -14.40 2.23 -0.62
C ALA A 8 -15.19 1.80 0.61
N ARG A 9 -15.11 2.56 1.71
CA ARG A 9 -15.90 2.29 2.92
C ARG A 9 -17.40 2.41 2.67
N ARG A 10 -17.83 3.37 1.83
CA ARG A 10 -19.24 3.52 1.37
C ARG A 10 -19.72 2.30 0.59
N LEU A 11 -18.89 1.78 -0.32
CA LEU A 11 -19.21 0.60 -1.12
C LEU A 11 -19.34 -0.65 -0.24
N VAL A 12 -18.43 -0.81 0.73
CA VAL A 12 -18.49 -1.93 1.68
C VAL A 12 -19.73 -1.85 2.57
N GLU A 13 -20.10 -0.67 3.07
CA GLU A 13 -21.38 -0.48 3.79
C GLU A 13 -22.60 -0.76 2.91
N ALA A 14 -22.53 -0.46 1.61
CA ALA A 14 -23.57 -0.76 0.63
C ALA A 14 -23.62 -2.24 0.22
N GLY A 15 -22.76 -3.11 0.79
CA GLY A 15 -22.79 -4.55 0.57
C GLY A 15 -21.86 -5.07 -0.52
N CYS A 16 -20.95 -4.25 -1.06
CA CYS A 16 -19.91 -4.76 -1.95
C CYS A 16 -18.99 -5.75 -1.20
N SER A 17 -18.84 -6.95 -1.74
CA SER A 17 -18.03 -8.02 -1.14
C SER A 17 -16.53 -7.79 -1.26
N MET A 18 -16.09 -7.05 -2.28
CA MET A 18 -14.69 -6.75 -2.52
C MET A 18 -14.56 -5.37 -3.15
N VAL A 19 -13.63 -4.57 -2.62
CA VAL A 19 -13.25 -3.27 -3.17
C VAL A 19 -11.73 -3.22 -3.25
N THR A 20 -11.20 -2.85 -4.41
CA THR A 20 -9.75 -2.69 -4.62
C THR A 20 -9.42 -1.21 -4.72
N LEU A 21 -8.42 -0.77 -3.97
CA LEU A 21 -7.86 0.58 -4.07
C LEU A 21 -6.49 0.50 -4.72
N ASP A 22 -6.30 1.23 -5.82
CA ASP A 22 -4.99 1.46 -6.39
C ASP A 22 -4.35 2.69 -5.74
N TRP A 23 -3.18 2.48 -5.12
CA TRP A 23 -2.42 3.55 -4.49
C TRP A 23 -1.60 4.37 -5.50
N GLY A 24 -1.48 3.93 -6.75
CA GLY A 24 -1.06 4.71 -7.92
C GLY A 24 -0.02 5.82 -7.67
N ARG A 25 -0.27 6.99 -8.27
CA ARG A 25 0.64 8.15 -8.26
C ARG A 25 0.36 9.09 -7.08
N ILE A 26 0.93 8.80 -5.92
CA ILE A 26 0.80 9.65 -4.72
C ILE A 26 1.66 10.91 -4.79
N SER A 27 2.88 10.79 -5.33
CA SER A 27 3.81 11.92 -5.43
C SER A 27 3.94 12.40 -6.86
N ARG A 28 3.85 13.72 -7.07
CA ARG A 28 4.14 14.34 -8.37
C ARG A 28 5.61 14.19 -8.76
N LYS A 29 6.51 14.16 -7.78
CA LYS A 29 7.96 14.08 -8.00
C LYS A 29 8.47 12.65 -8.08
N PHE A 30 7.84 11.73 -7.35
CA PHE A 30 8.21 10.32 -7.26
C PHE A 30 7.00 9.45 -7.60
N PRO A 31 6.66 9.33 -8.89
CA PRO A 31 5.34 8.89 -9.31
C PRO A 31 5.13 7.37 -9.29
N THR A 32 6.22 6.60 -9.16
CA THR A 32 6.22 5.15 -9.27
C THR A 32 6.50 4.48 -7.94
N TRP A 33 5.99 3.25 -7.77
CA TRP A 33 6.36 2.29 -6.72
C TRP A 33 7.47 1.34 -7.15
N ASP A 34 7.95 1.52 -8.37
CA ASP A 34 9.03 0.75 -8.92
C ASP A 34 10.41 1.30 -8.51
N ASP A 35 10.77 1.08 -7.25
CA ASP A 35 11.95 1.67 -6.61
C ASP A 35 13.27 0.96 -6.92
N HIS A 36 13.49 0.61 -8.19
CA HIS A 36 14.80 0.23 -8.70
C HIS A 36 15.76 1.43 -8.70
N GLY A 37 17.06 1.14 -8.63
CA GLY A 37 18.09 2.18 -8.60
C GLY A 37 18.16 3.05 -9.86
N ASP A 38 17.65 2.58 -11.00
CA ASP A 38 17.55 3.35 -12.25
C ASP A 38 16.27 4.18 -12.36
N ALA A 39 15.26 3.93 -11.51
CA ALA A 39 14.01 4.66 -11.51
C ALA A 39 14.10 5.95 -10.69
N GLN A 40 14.48 5.84 -9.40
CA GLN A 40 14.52 6.98 -8.48
C GLN A 40 15.27 6.65 -7.18
N HIS A 41 15.60 7.70 -6.42
CA HIS A 41 16.20 7.55 -5.11
C HIS A 41 15.18 7.12 -4.05
N ILE A 42 15.17 5.83 -3.70
CA ILE A 42 14.15 5.20 -2.84
C ILE A 42 13.88 5.99 -1.56
N PHE A 43 14.91 6.46 -0.85
CA PHE A 43 14.72 7.19 0.41
C PHE A 43 14.02 8.55 0.24
N LYS A 44 14.31 9.28 -0.85
CA LYS A 44 13.64 10.55 -1.14
C LYS A 44 12.20 10.30 -1.59
N ALA A 45 12.01 9.24 -2.39
CA ALA A 45 10.71 8.82 -2.85
C ALA A 45 9.79 8.35 -1.70
N MET A 46 10.31 7.58 -0.75
CA MET A 46 9.56 7.12 0.42
C MET A 46 9.21 8.25 1.37
N LYS A 47 10.12 9.20 1.63
CA LYS A 47 9.81 10.41 2.40
C LYS A 47 8.67 11.23 1.80
N SER A 48 8.48 11.16 0.48
CA SER A 48 7.40 11.86 -0.21
C SER A 48 6.08 11.07 -0.26
N ARG A 49 6.12 9.74 -0.34
CA ARG A 49 4.93 8.90 -0.55
C ARG A 49 4.35 8.35 0.75
N LEU A 50 5.22 7.87 1.66
CA LEU A 50 4.80 7.16 2.86
C LEU A 50 3.89 8.00 3.77
N PRO A 51 4.13 9.30 4.03
CA PRO A 51 3.24 10.06 4.91
C PRO A 51 1.78 10.12 4.41
N VAL A 52 1.60 10.28 3.11
CA VAL A 52 0.26 10.35 2.50
C VAL A 52 -0.39 8.97 2.47
N TYR A 53 0.38 7.93 2.13
CA TYR A 53 -0.08 6.55 2.15
C TYR A 53 -0.50 6.11 3.55
N ASP A 54 0.37 6.33 4.53
CA ASP A 54 0.16 5.97 5.94
C ASP A 54 -1.05 6.68 6.53
N GLN A 55 -1.19 7.98 6.28
CA GLN A 55 -2.37 8.74 6.71
C GLN A 55 -3.67 8.19 6.11
N ALA A 56 -3.69 7.91 4.80
CA ALA A 56 -4.89 7.45 4.13
C ALA A 56 -5.27 6.00 4.54
N LEU A 57 -4.29 5.12 4.69
CA LEU A 57 -4.51 3.75 5.14
C LEU A 57 -4.96 3.71 6.60
N THR A 58 -4.30 4.48 7.47
CA THR A 58 -4.67 4.59 8.89
C THR A 58 -6.09 5.12 9.04
N ALA A 59 -6.43 6.21 8.35
CA ALA A 59 -7.78 6.77 8.41
C ALA A 59 -8.86 5.78 7.92
N LEU A 60 -8.57 4.99 6.87
CA LEU A 60 -9.48 3.94 6.42
C LEU A 60 -9.69 2.87 7.49
N ILE A 61 -8.60 2.37 8.10
CA ILE A 61 -8.65 1.36 9.16
C ILE A 61 -9.43 1.91 10.36
N GLU A 62 -9.11 3.11 10.82
CA GLU A 62 -9.80 3.75 11.93
C GLU A 62 -11.30 3.94 11.64
N ASP A 63 -11.69 4.38 10.45
CA ASP A 63 -13.10 4.53 10.06
C ASP A 63 -13.84 3.18 10.08
N ILE A 64 -13.19 2.10 9.62
CA ILE A 64 -13.73 0.73 9.72
C ILE A 64 -13.98 0.32 11.17
N PHE A 65 -13.02 0.58 12.08
CA PHE A 65 -13.16 0.26 13.50
C PHE A 65 -14.20 1.12 14.21
N GLN A 66 -14.20 2.44 13.99
CA GLN A 66 -15.14 3.38 14.62
C GLN A 66 -16.60 3.08 14.27
N ARG A 67 -16.84 2.44 13.12
CA ARG A 67 -18.17 2.03 12.65
C ARG A 67 -18.56 0.61 13.04
N GLY A 68 -17.69 -0.12 13.74
CA GLY A 68 -17.92 -1.52 14.11
C GLY A 68 -17.96 -2.48 12.91
N LEU A 69 -17.32 -2.10 11.80
CA LEU A 69 -17.22 -2.91 10.58
C LEU A 69 -16.05 -3.91 10.63
N ASP A 70 -15.10 -3.72 11.54
CA ASP A 70 -13.89 -4.53 11.74
C ASP A 70 -14.16 -6.03 11.90
N LYS A 71 -15.34 -6.43 12.40
CA LYS A 71 -15.71 -7.84 12.50
C LYS A 71 -16.06 -8.47 11.15
N ARG A 72 -16.54 -7.70 10.18
CA ARG A 72 -17.11 -8.19 8.92
C ARG A 72 -16.30 -7.78 7.69
N VAL A 73 -15.36 -6.85 7.87
CA VAL A 73 -14.53 -6.29 6.80
C VAL A 73 -13.08 -6.59 7.08
N LEU A 74 -12.43 -7.28 6.16
CA LEU A 74 -10.98 -7.49 6.14
C LEU A 74 -10.34 -6.43 5.25
N VAL A 75 -9.46 -5.61 5.83
CA VAL A 75 -8.58 -4.72 5.08
C VAL A 75 -7.24 -5.41 4.95
N PHE A 76 -6.76 -5.59 3.72
CA PHE A 76 -5.39 -6.00 3.47
C PHE A 76 -4.71 -5.03 2.50
N ALA A 77 -3.44 -4.74 2.76
CA ALA A 77 -2.62 -3.87 1.92
C ALA A 77 -1.34 -4.60 1.53
N THR A 78 -1.12 -4.71 0.23
CA THR A 78 -0.01 -5.45 -0.36
C THR A 78 0.52 -4.75 -1.61
N GLY A 79 1.76 -5.07 -1.99
CA GLY A 79 2.30 -4.79 -3.32
C GLY A 79 2.19 -6.01 -4.24
N GLU A 80 2.74 -5.88 -5.45
CA GLU A 80 2.74 -6.94 -6.48
C GLU A 80 3.78 -8.04 -6.18
N PHE A 81 4.96 -7.66 -5.68
CA PHE A 81 6.05 -8.57 -5.35
C PHE A 81 6.85 -8.04 -4.15
N GLY A 82 7.60 -8.97 -3.54
CA GLY A 82 8.61 -8.64 -2.56
C GLY A 82 9.76 -7.81 -3.12
N ARG A 83 10.55 -7.22 -2.24
CA ARG A 83 11.73 -6.43 -2.57
C ARG A 83 12.98 -7.00 -1.92
N THR A 84 14.13 -6.92 -2.58
CA THR A 84 15.41 -7.44 -2.04
C THR A 84 15.63 -6.97 -0.61
N PRO A 85 16.05 -7.82 0.34
CA PRO A 85 16.16 -7.42 1.75
C PRO A 85 17.21 -6.32 2.00
N LYS A 86 18.21 -6.22 1.10
CA LYS A 86 19.21 -5.16 1.12
C LYS A 86 18.95 -4.15 0.00
N VAL A 87 19.19 -2.88 0.32
CA VAL A 87 19.28 -1.79 -0.68
C VAL A 87 20.52 -2.02 -1.54
N ASN A 88 20.40 -1.77 -2.83
CA ASN A 88 21.48 -1.88 -3.80
C ASN A 88 21.54 -0.62 -4.68
N MET A 89 22.58 -0.52 -5.50
CA MET A 89 22.80 0.62 -6.41
C MET A 89 22.19 0.41 -7.81
N GLY A 90 21.21 -0.47 -7.96
CA GLY A 90 20.64 -0.84 -9.26
C GLY A 90 21.60 -1.66 -10.13
N ARG A 91 21.09 -2.16 -11.26
CA ARG A 91 21.88 -2.93 -12.24
C ARG A 91 22.01 -2.12 -13.52
N ALA A 92 23.20 -1.57 -13.73
CA ALA A 92 23.67 -1.02 -15.02
C ALA A 92 22.75 0.02 -15.69
N LYS A 93 22.71 1.25 -15.18
CA LYS A 93 22.26 2.48 -15.90
C LYS A 93 22.65 3.74 -15.12
N THR A 94 23.11 4.79 -15.81
CA THR A 94 23.45 6.09 -15.19
C THR A 94 22.34 7.13 -15.41
N PRO A 95 21.89 7.86 -14.36
CA PRO A 95 22.38 7.84 -12.98
C PRO A 95 21.87 6.62 -12.17
N MET A 96 22.71 6.10 -11.27
CA MET A 96 22.32 5.06 -10.30
C MET A 96 21.99 5.67 -8.94
N TRP A 97 20.80 5.35 -8.44
CA TRP A 97 20.33 5.69 -7.10
C TRP A 97 20.27 4.44 -6.22
N PRO A 98 20.23 4.59 -4.88
CA PRO A 98 19.85 3.48 -4.01
C PRO A 98 18.41 3.04 -4.31
N GLY A 99 18.21 1.72 -4.47
CA GLY A 99 16.92 1.09 -4.75
C GLY A 99 16.84 -0.35 -4.21
N ARG A 100 15.76 -1.05 -4.54
CA ARG A 100 15.54 -2.48 -4.21
C ARG A 100 14.95 -3.22 -5.41
N ASP A 101 15.52 -4.39 -5.74
CA ASP A 101 15.04 -5.20 -6.86
C ASP A 101 13.88 -6.12 -6.47
N HIS A 102 13.28 -6.80 -7.45
CA HIS A 102 12.25 -7.80 -7.22
C HIS A 102 12.78 -8.98 -6.40
N TRP A 103 11.99 -9.44 -5.44
CA TRP A 103 12.30 -10.59 -4.60
C TRP A 103 11.04 -11.42 -4.31
N PRO A 104 10.63 -12.29 -5.25
CA PRO A 104 9.39 -13.06 -5.12
C PRO A 104 9.36 -14.02 -3.93
N GLY A 105 10.54 -14.42 -3.41
CA GLY A 105 10.65 -15.36 -2.30
C GLY A 105 10.21 -14.80 -0.94
N ALA A 106 9.96 -13.49 -0.81
CA ALA A 106 9.46 -12.91 0.44
C ALA A 106 8.69 -11.61 0.21
N MET A 107 7.43 -11.54 0.65
CA MET A 107 6.55 -10.37 0.60
C MET A 107 6.00 -10.07 2.00
N SER A 108 5.66 -8.81 2.25
CA SER A 108 4.93 -8.39 3.44
C SER A 108 3.53 -7.91 3.06
N ILE A 109 2.54 -8.31 3.85
CA ILE A 109 1.15 -7.88 3.74
C ILE A 109 0.73 -7.30 5.08
N LEU A 110 0.10 -6.14 5.07
CA LEU A 110 -0.60 -5.61 6.23
C LEU A 110 -2.03 -6.13 6.20
N VAL A 111 -2.53 -6.60 7.34
CA VAL A 111 -3.90 -7.08 7.50
C VAL A 111 -4.53 -6.43 8.74
N SER A 112 -5.79 -6.01 8.64
CA SER A 112 -6.57 -5.41 9.73
C SER A 112 -8.06 -5.77 9.59
N GLY A 113 -8.77 -5.90 10.72
CA GLY A 113 -10.17 -6.35 10.75
C GLY A 113 -10.34 -7.83 10.42
N GLY A 114 -11.54 -8.23 10.00
CA GLY A 114 -11.94 -9.62 9.75
C GLY A 114 -11.98 -10.50 11.00
N ALA A 115 -12.15 -9.92 12.19
CA ALA A 115 -12.12 -10.65 13.46
C ALA A 115 -13.41 -11.42 13.78
N GLY A 116 -14.49 -11.17 13.03
CA GLY A 116 -15.72 -11.94 13.12
C GLY A 116 -15.52 -13.33 12.54
N ARG A 117 -16.15 -14.32 13.18
CA ARG A 117 -16.09 -15.72 12.77
C ARG A 117 -16.55 -15.85 11.30
N TRP A 118 -15.86 -16.72 10.57
CA TRP A 118 -16.31 -17.26 9.28
C TRP A 118 -17.19 -18.49 9.56
N ASP A 119 -18.14 -18.36 10.48
CA ASP A 119 -19.11 -19.42 10.78
C ASP A 119 -20.15 -19.45 9.65
N LYS A 120 -20.00 -20.48 8.81
CA LYS A 120 -21.13 -21.13 8.15
C LYS A 120 -21.89 -21.99 9.14
#